data_AF-A0A8B9AAR3-F1
#
_entry.id   AF-A0A8B9AAR3-F1
#
_cell.length_a   1.000
_cell.length_b   1.000
_cell.length_c   1.000
_cell.angle_alpha   90.00
_cell.angle_beta   90.00
_cell.angle_gamma   90.00
#
_symmetry.space_group_name_H-M   'P 1'
#
loop_
_entity.id
_entity.type
_entity.pdbx_description
1 polymer ?
#
loop_
_entity_poly.entity_id
_entity_poly.type
_entity_poly.pdbx_seq_one_letter_code
_entity_poly.pdbx_strand_id
1 'polypeptide(L)'
;MSNLTKLEFVALDISGKNYLSWILDAEIHLDAMNLGNTIKEENQASLQDRAKAMIFLRHHLHEELKTEYLTVKDPLILWNNLKERYEHQKCVILPKARYDWMHLRLQDFKSVSEYNSALFKISSLLKLCGEKVTDEDMLEKTFTTFHASNVLLQQQYRERKFTKYSELISCLLVAEQNNELLLKNHQSRPTSSIPFPEANGTSFPKANDKLFQKNRRYGRGRGRKNYHGGTRSETTKRGNNKRDTPYHQKWNHQKWNNSDKREGSQSKKKFEDVCYRCGMNGHWSRTCRTPKHLADLYQASLKEKEKGIETNFAEPSTHFKTFDGVDITHLDVSDFFKDPSGRIDHLIGDASVSFN
;
A
#
# COMPACT_ATOMS: atom_id res chain seq x y z
N MET A 1 -30.62 12.55 -39.56
CA MET A 1 -30.01 13.50 -38.59
C MET A 1 -30.85 13.46 -37.33
N SER A 2 -30.41 12.71 -36.32
CA SER A 2 -31.09 12.67 -35.02
C SER A 2 -30.75 13.95 -34.27
N ASN A 3 -31.72 14.86 -34.17
CA ASN A 3 -31.71 15.91 -33.16
C ASN A 3 -31.80 15.21 -31.80
N LEU A 4 -30.68 14.74 -31.28
CA LEU A 4 -30.56 14.28 -29.90
C LEU A 4 -30.74 15.53 -29.06
N THR A 5 -31.97 15.77 -28.60
CA THR A 5 -32.23 16.72 -27.53
C THR A 5 -31.27 16.39 -26.40
N LYS A 6 -30.42 17.36 -26.07
CA LYS A 6 -29.36 17.19 -25.08
C LYS A 6 -30.02 16.99 -23.73
N LEU A 7 -29.85 15.80 -23.15
CA LEU A 7 -30.30 15.51 -21.80
C LEU A 7 -29.59 16.43 -20.81
N GLU A 8 -30.32 16.92 -19.82
CA GLU A 8 -29.81 17.74 -18.74
C GLU A 8 -28.90 16.92 -17.81
N PHE A 9 -29.23 15.65 -17.60
CA PHE A 9 -28.43 14.66 -16.87
C PHE A 9 -28.60 13.26 -17.45
N VAL A 10 -27.83 12.30 -16.96
CA VAL A 10 -27.81 10.94 -17.51
C VAL A 10 -29.18 10.29 -17.35
N ALA A 11 -29.75 9.76 -18.44
CA ALA A 11 -31.02 9.05 -18.41
C ALA A 11 -30.99 7.81 -17.50
N LEU A 12 -32.14 7.46 -16.92
CA LEU A 12 -32.27 6.25 -16.09
C LEU A 12 -31.99 5.02 -16.94
N ASP A 13 -30.95 4.29 -16.58
CA ASP A 13 -30.56 3.07 -17.26
C ASP A 13 -31.58 1.96 -16.98
N ILE A 14 -31.82 1.09 -17.95
CA ILE A 14 -32.80 -0.01 -17.80
C ILE A 14 -32.44 -0.98 -16.67
N SER A 15 -31.14 -1.16 -16.38
CA SER A 15 -30.70 -1.98 -15.25
C SER A 15 -30.96 -1.33 -13.89
N GLY A 16 -31.23 -0.02 -13.85
CA GLY A 16 -31.44 0.74 -12.62
C GLY A 16 -30.17 1.03 -11.82
N LYS A 17 -28.97 0.69 -12.33
CA LYS A 17 -27.70 0.90 -11.59
C LYS A 17 -27.46 2.37 -11.20
N ASN A 18 -27.95 3.31 -12.00
CA ASN A 18 -27.86 4.75 -11.72
C ASN A 18 -29.13 5.32 -11.09
N TYR A 19 -30.06 4.48 -10.60
CA TYR A 19 -31.35 4.94 -10.08
C TYR A 19 -31.21 5.94 -8.93
N LEU A 20 -30.30 5.69 -7.97
CA LEU A 20 -30.14 6.60 -6.82
C LEU A 20 -29.60 7.98 -7.21
N SER A 21 -28.66 8.04 -8.15
CA SER A 21 -28.19 9.32 -8.69
C SER A 21 -29.27 9.99 -9.54
N TRP A 22 -29.98 9.21 -10.35
CA TRP A 22 -31.03 9.72 -11.24
C TRP A 22 -32.19 10.34 -10.47
N ILE A 23 -32.63 9.73 -9.35
CA ILE A 23 -33.68 10.31 -8.48
C ILE A 23 -33.26 11.69 -8.01
N LEU A 24 -32.04 11.83 -7.49
CA LEU A 24 -31.56 13.10 -6.93
C LEU A 24 -31.50 14.17 -8.01
N ASP A 25 -30.93 13.85 -9.17
CA ASP A 25 -30.86 14.78 -10.29
C ASP A 25 -32.28 15.18 -10.74
N ALA A 26 -33.19 14.20 -10.89
CA ALA A 26 -34.57 14.45 -11.28
C ALA A 26 -35.33 15.32 -10.27
N GLU A 27 -35.19 15.06 -8.95
CA GLU A 27 -35.80 15.86 -7.88
C GLU A 27 -35.29 17.31 -7.93
N ILE A 28 -33.97 17.50 -8.02
CA ILE A 28 -33.34 18.84 -8.08
C ILE A 28 -33.86 19.62 -9.29
N HIS A 29 -33.94 18.97 -10.46
CA HIS A 29 -34.43 19.62 -11.67
C HIS A 29 -35.94 19.93 -11.61
N LEU A 30 -36.75 19.01 -11.07
CA LEU A 30 -38.17 19.26 -10.89
C LEU A 30 -38.40 20.43 -9.92
N ASP A 31 -37.66 20.50 -8.82
CA ASP A 31 -37.72 21.62 -7.88
C ASP A 31 -37.29 22.94 -8.53
N ALA A 32 -36.19 22.94 -9.30
CA ALA A 32 -35.73 24.12 -10.03
C ALA A 32 -36.75 24.63 -11.06
N MET A 33 -37.59 23.74 -11.60
CA MET A 33 -38.67 24.08 -12.52
C MET A 33 -40.00 24.41 -11.81
N ASN A 34 -40.04 24.43 -10.48
CA ASN A 34 -41.27 24.52 -9.66
C ASN A 34 -42.27 23.39 -9.90
N LEU A 35 -41.79 22.22 -10.33
CA LEU A 35 -42.57 21.01 -10.62
C LEU A 35 -42.43 19.93 -9.54
N GLY A 36 -41.60 20.11 -8.51
CA GLY A 36 -41.35 19.09 -7.49
C GLY A 36 -42.58 18.63 -6.70
N ASN A 37 -43.62 19.46 -6.60
CA ASN A 37 -44.88 19.03 -5.97
C ASN A 37 -45.65 17.99 -6.82
N THR A 38 -45.41 17.89 -8.12
CA THR A 38 -46.12 16.96 -9.02
C THR A 38 -45.84 15.48 -8.71
N ILE A 39 -44.74 15.18 -8.03
CA ILE A 39 -44.31 13.83 -7.63
C ILE A 39 -44.57 13.52 -6.14
N LYS A 40 -45.27 14.41 -5.42
CA LYS A 40 -45.66 14.21 -4.02
C LYS A 40 -47.11 13.74 -3.92
N GLU A 41 -47.42 13.00 -2.86
CA GLU A 41 -48.80 12.61 -2.54
C GLU A 41 -49.68 13.83 -2.25
N GLU A 42 -50.99 13.70 -2.52
CA GLU A 42 -52.01 14.74 -2.27
C GLU A 42 -51.76 16.11 -2.93
N ASN A 43 -50.91 16.14 -3.97
CA ASN A 43 -50.56 17.38 -4.66
C ASN A 43 -51.75 18.02 -5.39
N GLN A 44 -51.78 19.36 -5.37
CA GLN A 44 -52.76 20.19 -6.07
C GLN A 44 -52.18 20.76 -7.37
N ALA A 45 -51.22 20.04 -7.99
CA ALA A 45 -50.55 20.54 -9.18
C ALA A 45 -51.50 20.62 -10.38
N SER A 46 -51.34 21.67 -11.17
CA SER A 46 -52.14 21.88 -12.37
C SER A 46 -51.91 20.77 -13.40
N LEU A 47 -52.89 20.51 -14.28
CA LEU A 47 -52.73 19.56 -15.38
C LEU A 47 -51.56 19.94 -16.31
N GLN A 48 -51.30 21.24 -16.47
CA GLN A 48 -50.19 21.74 -17.27
C GLN A 48 -48.85 21.39 -16.62
N ASP A 49 -48.71 21.57 -15.31
CA ASP A 49 -47.47 21.27 -14.59
C ASP A 49 -47.23 19.77 -14.51
N ARG A 50 -48.29 18.97 -14.32
CA ARG A 50 -48.23 17.52 -14.46
C ARG A 50 -47.73 17.09 -15.84
N ALA A 51 -48.24 17.71 -16.91
CA ALA A 51 -47.79 17.42 -18.27
C ALA A 51 -46.32 17.80 -18.51
N LYS A 52 -45.88 18.97 -18.02
CA LYS A 52 -44.46 19.39 -18.09
C LYS A 52 -43.55 18.41 -17.35
N ALA A 53 -43.91 18.03 -16.13
CA ALA A 53 -43.17 17.06 -15.34
C ALA A 53 -43.11 15.69 -16.04
N MET A 54 -44.22 15.27 -16.65
CA MET A 54 -44.26 14.01 -17.39
C MET A 54 -43.37 14.01 -18.63
N ILE A 55 -43.34 15.10 -19.40
CA ILE A 55 -42.45 15.27 -20.54
C ILE A 55 -40.99 15.20 -20.07
N PHE A 56 -40.67 15.92 -18.99
CA PHE A 56 -39.34 15.95 -18.41
C PHE A 56 -38.87 14.56 -17.94
N LEU A 57 -39.67 13.87 -17.13
CA LEU A 57 -39.35 12.53 -16.63
C LEU A 57 -39.14 11.57 -17.80
N ARG A 58 -40.07 11.52 -18.76
CA ARG A 58 -39.94 10.65 -19.94
C ARG A 58 -38.72 10.98 -20.79
N HIS A 59 -38.31 12.25 -20.89
CA HIS A 59 -37.11 12.62 -21.62
C HIS A 59 -35.87 11.95 -21.04
N HIS A 60 -35.82 11.80 -19.72
CA HIS A 60 -34.72 11.25 -18.95
C HIS A 60 -34.84 9.75 -18.64
N LEU A 61 -35.68 9.01 -19.37
CA LEU A 61 -35.75 7.56 -19.28
C LEU A 61 -35.03 6.89 -20.46
N HIS A 62 -34.47 5.71 -20.22
CA HIS A 62 -34.08 4.81 -21.31
C HIS A 62 -35.28 4.48 -22.21
N GLU A 63 -35.04 4.26 -23.50
CA GLU A 63 -36.10 4.11 -24.51
C GLU A 63 -37.06 2.96 -24.19
N GLU A 64 -36.53 1.82 -23.73
CA GLU A 64 -37.35 0.66 -23.32
C GLU A 64 -38.21 0.94 -22.08
N LEU A 65 -37.78 1.83 -21.18
CA LEU A 65 -38.64 2.26 -20.06
C LEU A 65 -39.77 3.18 -20.55
N LYS A 66 -39.51 4.00 -21.57
CA LYS A 66 -40.55 4.83 -22.18
C LYS A 66 -41.63 3.99 -22.85
N THR A 67 -41.24 2.88 -23.51
CA THR A 67 -42.21 1.96 -24.12
C THR A 67 -43.00 1.21 -23.05
N GLU A 68 -42.35 0.73 -21.99
CA GLU A 68 -43.04 0.03 -20.90
C GLU A 68 -44.07 0.92 -20.17
N TYR A 69 -43.70 2.16 -19.89
CA TYR A 69 -44.58 3.12 -19.21
C TYR A 69 -45.37 4.02 -20.17
N LEU A 70 -45.55 3.62 -21.43
CA LEU A 70 -46.17 4.47 -22.46
C LEU A 70 -47.59 4.91 -22.10
N THR A 71 -48.34 4.10 -21.35
CA THR A 71 -49.74 4.34 -20.97
C THR A 71 -49.89 5.21 -19.72
N VAL A 72 -48.83 5.37 -18.91
CA VAL A 72 -48.86 6.16 -17.67
C VAL A 72 -48.91 7.64 -18.02
N LYS A 73 -49.90 8.37 -17.49
CA LYS A 73 -50.10 9.80 -17.79
C LYS A 73 -49.85 10.74 -16.61
N ASP A 74 -49.82 10.20 -15.38
CA ASP A 74 -49.57 10.98 -14.17
C ASP A 74 -48.09 10.83 -13.76
N PRO A 75 -47.34 11.94 -13.57
CA PRO A 75 -45.95 11.90 -13.13
C PRO A 75 -45.77 11.23 -11.76
N LEU A 76 -46.73 11.37 -10.83
CA LEU A 76 -46.66 10.71 -9.51
C LEU A 76 -46.73 9.18 -9.65
N ILE A 77 -47.61 8.69 -10.53
CA ILE A 77 -47.74 7.26 -10.79
C ILE A 77 -46.45 6.72 -11.43
N LEU A 78 -45.90 7.43 -12.42
CA LEU A 78 -44.62 7.04 -13.04
C LEU A 78 -43.50 7.01 -12.00
N TRP A 79 -43.41 8.04 -11.16
CA TRP A 79 -42.41 8.15 -10.10
C TRP A 79 -42.46 6.97 -9.13
N ASN A 80 -43.67 6.64 -8.66
CA ASN A 80 -43.88 5.51 -7.74
C ASN A 80 -43.58 4.15 -8.39
N ASN A 81 -43.95 3.95 -9.66
CA ASN A 81 -43.63 2.72 -10.38
C ASN A 81 -42.11 2.53 -10.55
N LEU A 82 -41.38 3.60 -10.88
CA LEU A 82 -39.92 3.56 -10.99
C LEU A 82 -39.28 3.30 -9.62
N LYS A 83 -39.85 3.87 -8.56
CA LYS A 83 -39.45 3.59 -7.17
C LYS A 83 -39.65 2.15 -6.78
N GLU A 84 -40.83 1.61 -6.96
CA GLU A 84 -41.10 0.19 -6.67
C GLU A 84 -40.14 -0.73 -7.44
N ARG A 85 -39.88 -0.42 -8.71
CA ARG A 85 -38.99 -1.22 -9.54
C ARG A 85 -37.54 -1.18 -9.08
N TYR A 86 -37.00 -0.02 -8.70
CA TYR A 86 -35.55 0.18 -8.52
C TYR A 86 -35.11 0.51 -7.10
N GLU A 87 -36.02 0.68 -6.14
CA GLU A 87 -35.66 1.00 -4.75
C GLU A 87 -34.79 -0.09 -4.10
N HIS A 88 -34.91 -1.35 -4.55
CA HIS A 88 -34.04 -2.46 -4.15
C HIS A 88 -32.55 -2.20 -4.42
N GLN A 89 -32.18 -1.25 -5.30
CA GLN A 89 -30.80 -0.87 -5.53
C GLN A 89 -30.12 -0.35 -4.26
N LYS A 90 -30.88 0.28 -3.34
CA LYS A 90 -30.35 0.64 -2.00
C LYS A 90 -29.89 -0.61 -1.26
N CYS A 91 -30.66 -1.68 -1.29
CA CYS A 91 -30.33 -2.94 -0.63
C CYS A 91 -29.12 -3.65 -1.25
N VAL A 92 -28.83 -3.41 -2.53
CA VAL A 92 -27.66 -3.99 -3.21
C VAL A 92 -26.40 -3.16 -2.95
N ILE A 93 -26.52 -1.83 -3.01
CA ILE A 93 -25.38 -0.91 -2.88
C ILE A 93 -24.93 -0.81 -1.41
N LEU A 94 -25.88 -0.75 -0.47
CA LEU A 94 -25.58 -0.48 0.94
C LEU A 94 -24.64 -1.54 1.58
N PRO A 95 -24.89 -2.86 1.46
CA PRO A 95 -23.99 -3.85 2.06
C PRO A 95 -22.58 -3.79 1.48
N LYS A 96 -22.47 -3.50 0.17
CA LYS A 96 -21.18 -3.34 -0.48
C LYS A 96 -20.46 -2.09 0.01
N ALA A 97 -21.14 -0.95 0.09
CA ALA A 97 -20.56 0.29 0.60
C ALA A 97 -20.12 0.15 2.07
N ARG A 98 -20.89 -0.54 2.91
CA ARG A 98 -20.50 -0.86 4.29
C ARG A 98 -19.27 -1.76 4.36
N TYR A 99 -19.20 -2.77 3.49
CA TYR A 99 -18.04 -3.65 3.38
C TYR A 99 -16.80 -2.86 2.97
N ASP A 100 -16.90 -2.05 1.91
CA ASP A 100 -15.81 -1.22 1.39
C ASP A 100 -15.36 -0.21 2.46
N TRP A 101 -16.30 0.40 3.20
CA TRP A 101 -16.01 1.26 4.34
C TRP A 101 -15.25 0.50 5.42
N MET A 102 -15.74 -0.65 5.87
CA MET A 102 -15.10 -1.43 6.94
C MET A 102 -13.67 -1.81 6.60
N HIS A 103 -13.40 -2.22 5.35
CA HIS A 103 -12.10 -2.69 4.90
C HIS A 103 -11.21 -1.62 4.27
N LEU A 104 -11.65 -0.36 4.23
CA LEU A 104 -10.82 0.74 3.76
C LEU A 104 -9.56 0.87 4.64
N ARG A 105 -8.37 0.89 4.02
CA ARG A 105 -7.09 1.11 4.71
C ARG A 105 -6.21 2.08 3.92
N LEU A 106 -5.50 2.98 4.61
CA LEU A 106 -4.64 3.99 3.98
C LEU A 106 -3.50 3.35 3.18
N GLN A 107 -2.92 2.27 3.72
CA GLN A 107 -1.81 1.52 3.10
C GLN A 107 -2.15 0.83 1.78
N ASP A 108 -3.44 0.64 1.46
CA ASP A 108 -3.86 -0.04 0.23
C ASP A 108 -3.80 0.92 -0.99
N PHE A 109 -3.48 2.20 -0.75
CA PHE A 109 -3.37 3.25 -1.77
C PHE A 109 -1.93 3.73 -1.92
N LYS A 110 -1.59 4.23 -3.11
CA LYS A 110 -0.24 4.75 -3.37
C LYS A 110 -0.02 6.16 -2.82
N SER A 111 -1.10 6.90 -2.63
CA SER A 111 -1.04 8.26 -2.09
C SER A 111 -2.23 8.57 -1.18
N VAL A 112 -2.05 9.57 -0.33
CA VAL A 112 -3.10 10.14 0.52
C VAL A 112 -4.27 10.67 -0.35
N SER A 113 -3.99 11.21 -1.54
CA SER A 113 -5.01 11.69 -2.47
C SER A 113 -5.90 10.56 -3.02
N GLU A 114 -5.32 9.42 -3.40
CA GLU A 114 -6.08 8.24 -3.85
C GLU A 114 -6.97 7.68 -2.74
N TYR A 115 -6.43 7.56 -1.52
CA TYR A 115 -7.20 7.18 -0.34
C TYR A 115 -8.37 8.13 -0.10
N ASN A 116 -8.10 9.44 -0.15
CA ASN A 116 -9.11 10.47 0.07
C ASN A 116 -10.28 10.35 -0.93
N SER A 117 -9.95 10.15 -2.20
CA SER A 117 -10.94 9.93 -3.26
C SER A 117 -11.80 8.70 -2.97
N ALA A 118 -11.18 7.59 -2.57
CA ALA A 118 -11.90 6.36 -2.22
C ALA A 118 -12.82 6.54 -1.01
N LEU A 119 -12.34 7.22 0.05
CA LEU A 119 -13.12 7.53 1.24
C LEU A 119 -14.35 8.38 0.89
N PHE A 120 -14.19 9.44 0.11
CA PHE A 120 -15.32 10.26 -0.32
C PHE A 120 -16.30 9.49 -1.20
N LYS A 121 -15.82 8.63 -2.10
CA LYS A 121 -16.68 7.80 -2.94
C LYS A 121 -17.54 6.86 -2.11
N ILE A 122 -16.95 6.17 -1.14
CA ILE A 122 -17.68 5.27 -0.24
C ILE A 122 -18.65 6.06 0.64
N SER A 123 -18.20 7.16 1.26
CA SER A 123 -19.02 8.05 2.08
C SER A 123 -20.24 8.56 1.30
N SER A 124 -20.06 8.92 0.03
CA SER A 124 -21.15 9.36 -0.85
C SER A 124 -22.15 8.23 -1.09
N LEU A 125 -21.69 7.01 -1.36
CA LEU A 125 -22.59 5.85 -1.53
C LEU A 125 -23.38 5.52 -0.27
N LEU A 126 -22.77 5.62 0.91
CA LEU A 126 -23.45 5.43 2.20
C LEU A 126 -24.54 6.49 2.39
N LYS A 127 -24.22 7.77 2.13
CA LYS A 127 -25.17 8.89 2.18
C LYS A 127 -26.33 8.73 1.19
N LEU A 128 -26.04 8.30 -0.04
CA LEU A 128 -27.05 8.00 -1.07
C LEU A 128 -28.02 6.89 -0.64
N CYS A 129 -27.55 5.96 0.18
CA CYS A 129 -28.38 4.89 0.75
C CYS A 129 -29.13 5.31 2.04
N GLY A 130 -28.99 6.56 2.48
CA GLY A 130 -29.66 7.10 3.67
C GLY A 130 -28.85 6.98 4.97
N GLU A 131 -27.60 6.54 4.93
CA GLU A 131 -26.75 6.56 6.12
C GLU A 131 -26.17 7.94 6.38
N LYS A 132 -26.08 8.31 7.66
CA LYS A 132 -25.39 9.53 8.07
C LYS A 132 -23.91 9.22 8.21
N VAL A 133 -23.08 9.91 7.43
CA VAL A 133 -21.62 9.88 7.57
C VAL A 133 -21.15 11.30 7.86
N THR A 134 -20.67 11.51 9.07
CA THR A 134 -20.21 12.82 9.59
C THR A 134 -18.71 13.02 9.38
N ASP A 135 -18.22 14.24 9.62
CA ASP A 135 -16.78 14.50 9.67
C ASP A 135 -16.08 13.68 10.74
N GLU A 136 -16.72 13.50 11.91
CA GLU A 136 -16.21 12.68 13.01
C GLU A 136 -16.03 11.22 12.58
N ASP A 137 -17.00 10.66 11.83
CA ASP A 137 -16.89 9.31 11.29
C ASP A 137 -15.74 9.17 10.30
N MET A 138 -15.53 10.16 9.42
CA MET A 138 -14.44 10.17 8.45
C MET A 138 -13.06 10.33 9.11
N LEU A 139 -12.98 11.17 10.14
CA LEU A 139 -11.79 11.36 10.98
C LEU A 139 -11.44 10.06 11.70
N GLU A 140 -12.38 9.51 12.48
CA GLU A 140 -12.19 8.26 13.21
C GLU A 140 -11.83 7.13 12.26
N LYS A 141 -12.55 7.04 11.13
CA LYS A 141 -12.24 6.04 10.12
C LYS A 141 -10.79 6.15 9.66
N THR A 142 -10.34 7.36 9.31
CA THR A 142 -8.96 7.59 8.87
C THR A 142 -7.94 7.29 9.95
N PHE A 143 -8.23 7.59 11.22
CA PHE A 143 -7.35 7.18 12.30
C PHE A 143 -7.27 5.65 12.44
N THR A 144 -8.38 4.93 12.26
CA THR A 144 -8.37 3.45 12.35
C THR A 144 -7.70 2.77 11.15
N THR A 145 -7.43 3.49 10.06
CA THR A 145 -6.80 2.92 8.86
C THR A 145 -5.28 2.95 8.86
N PHE A 146 -4.63 3.59 9.84
CA PHE A 146 -3.18 3.59 9.98
C PHE A 146 -2.65 2.18 10.25
N HIS A 147 -1.49 1.86 9.67
CA HIS A 147 -0.79 0.61 9.94
C HIS A 147 -0.32 0.55 11.41
N ALA A 148 -0.18 -0.67 11.96
CA ALA A 148 0.21 -0.88 13.35
C ALA A 148 1.60 -0.29 13.70
N SER A 149 2.50 -0.14 12.73
CA SER A 149 3.78 0.56 12.92
C SER A 149 3.61 2.07 13.16
N ASN A 150 2.48 2.65 12.72
CA ASN A 150 2.20 4.09 12.74
C ASN A 150 1.26 4.49 13.90
N VAL A 151 1.15 3.67 14.94
CA VAL A 151 0.29 3.95 16.11
C VAL A 151 0.66 5.28 16.80
N LEU A 152 1.94 5.63 16.88
CA LEU A 152 2.38 6.90 17.47
C LEU A 152 1.91 8.10 16.64
N LEU A 153 2.03 8.02 15.31
CA LEU A 153 1.58 9.06 14.39
C LEU A 153 0.05 9.23 14.46
N GLN A 154 -0.68 8.11 14.53
CA GLN A 154 -2.12 8.12 14.74
C GLN A 154 -2.49 8.88 16.02
N GLN A 155 -1.82 8.61 17.14
CA GLN A 155 -2.04 9.30 18.41
C GLN A 155 -1.76 10.81 18.29
N GLN A 156 -0.64 11.19 17.66
CA GLN A 156 -0.30 12.60 17.44
C GLN A 156 -1.37 13.36 16.65
N TYR A 157 -1.92 12.77 15.59
CA TYR A 157 -3.00 13.43 14.84
C TYR A 157 -4.31 13.49 15.62
N ARG A 158 -4.60 12.52 16.50
CA ARG A 158 -5.76 12.57 17.41
C ARG A 158 -5.62 13.69 18.44
N GLU A 159 -4.42 13.91 18.97
CA GLU A 159 -4.15 14.98 19.95
C GLU A 159 -4.36 16.39 19.39
N ARG A 160 -4.27 16.56 18.06
CA ARG A 160 -4.58 17.83 17.39
C ARG A 160 -6.06 18.19 17.38
N LYS A 161 -6.96 17.25 17.72
CA LYS A 161 -8.41 17.46 17.88
C LYS A 161 -9.06 18.19 16.68
N PHE A 162 -8.80 17.71 15.47
CA PHE A 162 -9.48 18.21 14.27
C PHE A 162 -11.00 18.08 14.41
N THR A 163 -11.72 19.09 13.91
CA THR A 163 -13.19 19.09 13.91
C THR A 163 -13.75 18.78 12.53
N LYS A 164 -12.97 19.08 11.47
CA LYS A 164 -13.34 18.82 10.08
C LYS A 164 -12.36 17.83 9.46
N TYR A 165 -12.88 16.89 8.68
CA TYR A 165 -12.03 15.96 7.93
C TYR A 165 -11.08 16.67 6.96
N SER A 166 -11.51 17.82 6.41
CA SER A 166 -10.68 18.67 5.55
C SER A 166 -9.38 19.11 6.20
N GLU A 167 -9.36 19.35 7.52
CA GLU A 167 -8.16 19.80 8.24
C GLU A 167 -7.14 18.66 8.36
N LEU A 168 -7.62 17.45 8.69
CA LEU A 168 -6.78 16.25 8.76
C LEU A 168 -6.17 15.93 7.40
N ILE A 169 -6.99 15.90 6.34
CA ILE A 169 -6.49 15.49 5.02
C ILE A 169 -5.46 16.49 4.46
N SER A 170 -5.65 17.79 4.69
CA SER A 170 -4.65 18.81 4.35
C SER A 170 -3.32 18.55 5.07
N CYS A 171 -3.35 18.21 6.36
CA CYS A 171 -2.14 17.87 7.11
C CYS A 171 -1.45 16.61 6.55
N LEU A 172 -2.21 15.56 6.22
CA LEU A 172 -1.66 14.32 5.69
C LEU A 172 -1.03 14.53 4.30
N LEU A 173 -1.64 15.33 3.44
CA LEU A 173 -1.10 15.66 2.12
C LEU A 173 0.23 16.45 2.22
N VAL A 174 0.30 17.43 3.13
CA VAL A 174 1.55 18.18 3.37
C VAL A 174 2.63 17.26 3.93
N ALA A 175 2.28 16.37 4.86
CA ALA A 175 3.22 15.41 5.42
C ALA A 175 3.76 14.47 4.32
N GLU A 176 2.90 13.88 3.49
CA GLU A 176 3.28 13.03 2.36
C GLU A 176 4.30 13.74 1.44
N GLN A 177 4.00 14.97 1.02
CA GLN A 177 4.92 15.75 0.18
C GLN A 177 6.26 16.06 0.87
N ASN A 178 6.24 16.43 2.15
CA ASN A 178 7.47 16.66 2.91
C ASN A 178 8.33 15.40 2.98
N ASN A 179 7.72 14.23 3.19
CA ASN A 179 8.45 12.95 3.24
C ASN A 179 9.05 12.59 1.89
N GLU A 180 8.32 12.78 0.80
CA GLU A 180 8.87 12.59 -0.55
C GLU A 180 10.09 13.48 -0.80
N LEU A 181 10.03 14.75 -0.39
CA LEU A 181 11.15 15.67 -0.50
C LEU A 181 12.33 15.27 0.39
N LEU A 182 12.08 14.81 1.62
CA LEU A 182 13.13 14.30 2.51
C LEU A 182 13.85 13.09 1.90
N LEU A 183 13.10 12.15 1.31
CA LEU A 183 13.67 10.99 0.62
C LEU A 183 14.51 11.41 -0.60
N LYS A 184 14.01 12.35 -1.41
CA LYS A 184 14.76 12.92 -2.54
C LYS A 184 16.04 13.60 -2.08
N ASN A 185 15.98 14.40 -1.01
CA ASN A 185 17.14 15.08 -0.42
C ASN A 185 18.19 14.10 0.12
N HIS A 186 17.76 12.97 0.69
CA HIS A 186 18.67 11.92 1.14
C HIS A 186 19.38 11.25 -0.05
N GLN A 187 18.63 10.96 -1.12
CA GLN A 187 19.14 10.36 -2.35
C GLN A 187 20.02 11.32 -3.17
N SER A 188 19.79 12.63 -3.07
CA SER A 188 20.57 13.65 -3.78
C SER A 188 21.89 14.01 -3.10
N ARG A 189 22.24 13.38 -1.97
CA ARG A 189 23.54 13.60 -1.33
C ARG A 189 24.66 13.13 -2.29
N PRO A 190 25.62 13.99 -2.66
CA PRO A 190 26.75 13.56 -3.46
C PRO A 190 27.56 12.49 -2.71
N THR A 191 27.91 11.40 -3.42
CA THR A 191 28.61 10.19 -2.94
C THR A 191 30.03 10.44 -2.41
N SER A 192 30.43 11.68 -2.11
CA SER A 192 31.78 12.02 -1.62
C SER A 192 31.82 12.85 -0.33
N SER A 193 30.70 13.10 0.35
CA SER A 193 30.74 13.62 1.74
C SER A 193 31.02 12.49 2.73
N ILE A 194 32.26 11.98 2.70
CA ILE A 194 32.83 11.14 3.76
C ILE A 194 32.66 11.93 5.08
N PRO A 195 32.03 11.37 6.14
CA PRO A 195 32.11 11.97 7.46
C PRO A 195 33.59 12.07 7.82
N PHE A 196 34.09 13.28 8.10
CA PHE A 196 35.47 13.46 8.57
C PHE A 196 35.74 12.46 9.71
N PRO A 197 36.86 11.72 9.70
CA PRO A 197 37.23 10.90 10.84
C PRO A 197 37.31 11.82 12.05
N GLU A 198 36.45 11.53 13.03
CA GLU A 198 36.40 12.18 14.31
C GLU A 198 37.81 12.11 14.94
N ALA A 199 38.56 13.20 14.82
CA ALA A 199 39.94 13.31 15.29
C ALA A 199 39.97 13.53 16.81
N ASN A 200 39.54 12.52 17.57
CA ASN A 200 39.68 12.49 19.02
C ASN A 200 40.58 11.30 19.40
N GLY A 201 41.87 11.59 19.53
CA GLY A 201 42.88 10.62 19.94
C GLY A 201 44.20 11.29 20.29
N THR A 202 44.16 12.32 21.14
CA THR A 202 45.36 12.87 21.79
C THR A 202 45.98 11.80 22.69
N SER A 203 46.98 11.11 22.15
CA SER A 203 47.87 10.23 22.89
C SER A 203 48.84 11.09 23.72
N PHE A 204 48.63 11.13 25.03
CA PHE A 204 49.65 11.59 25.97
C PHE A 204 50.68 10.48 26.18
N PRO A 205 51.99 10.72 25.98
CA PRO A 205 53.02 9.78 26.41
C PRO A 205 53.33 10.04 27.89
N LYS A 206 52.95 9.13 28.79
CA LYS A 206 53.52 9.08 30.13
C LYS A 206 54.62 8.02 30.18
N ALA A 207 55.86 8.50 30.08
CA ALA A 207 57.01 7.81 30.62
C ALA A 207 56.89 7.74 32.15
N ASN A 208 57.13 6.55 32.72
CA ASN A 208 57.86 6.41 33.97
C ASN A 208 58.20 4.93 34.20
N ASP A 209 59.47 4.61 33.92
CA ASP A 209 60.19 3.46 34.43
C ASP A 209 60.23 3.46 35.96
N LYS A 210 59.85 2.35 36.60
CA LYS A 210 60.56 1.83 37.80
C LYS A 210 60.55 0.31 37.80
N LEU A 211 61.75 -0.23 38.00
CA LEU A 211 62.15 -1.62 37.85
C LEU A 211 61.96 -2.50 39.11
N PHE A 212 61.99 -3.82 38.86
CA PHE A 212 62.46 -4.94 39.68
C PHE A 212 61.62 -5.52 40.84
N GLN A 213 61.08 -6.73 40.63
CA GLN A 213 61.48 -7.98 41.33
C GLN A 213 60.74 -9.21 40.73
N LYS A 214 61.42 -10.08 39.96
CA LYS A 214 61.96 -11.41 40.34
C LYS A 214 60.90 -12.47 40.76
N ASN A 215 60.57 -13.43 39.88
CA ASN A 215 61.13 -14.80 39.85
C ASN A 215 60.20 -15.87 39.23
N ARG A 216 60.78 -16.56 38.25
CA ARG A 216 60.64 -17.98 37.82
C ARG A 216 59.65 -18.87 38.59
N ARG A 217 58.83 -19.64 37.84
CA ARG A 217 58.83 -21.12 37.82
C ARG A 217 57.84 -21.68 36.78
N TYR A 218 58.39 -22.31 35.74
CA TYR A 218 57.73 -23.39 35.00
C TYR A 218 57.68 -24.63 35.92
N GLY A 219 56.53 -25.31 35.96
CA GLY A 219 56.36 -26.56 36.71
C GLY A 219 55.16 -27.37 36.21
N ARG A 220 55.42 -28.26 35.24
CA ARG A 220 54.56 -29.40 34.92
C ARG A 220 54.59 -30.38 36.10
N GLY A 221 53.43 -30.89 36.51
CA GLY A 221 53.33 -32.04 37.40
C GLY A 221 52.04 -32.09 38.21
N ARG A 222 51.03 -32.79 37.71
CA ARG A 222 49.99 -33.38 38.56
C ARG A 222 49.80 -34.83 38.15
N GLY A 223 50.40 -35.70 38.95
CA GLY A 223 50.15 -37.13 38.95
C GLY A 223 50.42 -37.65 40.35
N ARG A 224 49.39 -38.25 40.97
CA ARG A 224 49.38 -39.30 42.00
C ARG A 224 48.02 -39.24 42.73
N LYS A 225 47.30 -40.33 43.01
CA LYS A 225 47.38 -41.78 42.72
C LYS A 225 46.21 -42.45 43.50
N ASN A 226 46.06 -43.78 43.35
CA ASN A 226 45.46 -44.78 44.29
C ASN A 226 43.96 -45.12 44.10
N TYR A 227 43.45 -46.36 44.03
CA TYR A 227 43.87 -47.80 44.02
C TYR A 227 42.69 -48.56 43.31
N HIS A 228 42.84 -49.61 42.50
CA HIS A 228 42.95 -51.02 42.88
C HIS A 228 43.08 -51.89 41.59
N GLY A 229 43.85 -52.98 41.66
CA GLY A 229 43.95 -54.01 40.62
C GLY A 229 43.12 -55.26 40.93
N GLY A 230 42.96 -56.12 39.91
CA GLY A 230 42.39 -57.48 40.00
C GLY A 230 41.57 -57.84 38.75
N THR A 231 42.19 -58.29 37.66
CA THR A 231 42.39 -59.70 37.22
C THR A 231 41.15 -60.48 36.76
N ARG A 232 41.31 -61.02 35.55
CA ARG A 232 40.93 -62.36 35.04
C ARG A 232 39.61 -62.48 34.27
N SER A 233 39.80 -62.79 32.99
CA SER A 233 38.83 -63.18 31.96
C SER A 233 38.51 -64.67 32.10
N GLU A 234 37.23 -65.02 32.02
CA GLU A 234 36.76 -66.41 32.00
C GLU A 234 35.59 -66.59 30.99
N THR A 235 35.91 -67.40 29.98
CA THR A 235 35.12 -68.34 29.16
C THR A 235 33.59 -68.23 29.00
N THR A 236 33.17 -68.15 27.74
CA THR A 236 32.38 -69.14 26.96
C THR A 236 31.29 -70.00 27.66
N LYS A 237 30.02 -69.87 27.19
CA LYS A 237 29.06 -70.93 26.72
C LYS A 237 27.58 -70.51 26.97
N ARG A 238 26.78 -70.33 25.90
CA ARG A 238 25.72 -71.21 25.34
C ARG A 238 24.42 -71.35 26.18
N GLY A 239 23.27 -71.03 25.57
CA GLY A 239 21.95 -71.51 26.01
C GLY A 239 20.75 -70.85 25.29
N ASN A 240 19.99 -71.62 24.51
CA ASN A 240 19.00 -71.23 23.50
C ASN A 240 17.55 -70.97 23.99
N ASN A 241 16.82 -70.23 23.12
CA ASN A 241 15.38 -70.31 22.73
C ASN A 241 14.25 -69.84 23.70
N LYS A 242 13.50 -68.81 23.27
CA LYS A 242 12.12 -68.94 22.72
C LYS A 242 11.65 -67.61 22.06
N ARG A 243 10.66 -67.76 21.19
CA ARG A 243 10.17 -66.90 20.10
C ARG A 243 9.40 -65.67 20.59
N ASP A 244 9.49 -64.55 19.87
CA ASP A 244 8.41 -63.98 19.06
C ASP A 244 8.87 -62.72 18.28
N THR A 245 8.57 -62.74 16.98
CA THR A 245 8.71 -61.69 15.93
C THR A 245 7.59 -60.62 16.04
N PRO A 246 7.58 -59.51 15.25
CA PRO A 246 8.51 -59.07 14.19
C PRO A 246 8.96 -57.58 14.39
N TYR A 247 9.81 -56.89 13.61
CA TYR A 247 10.16 -56.92 12.18
C TYR A 247 11.46 -56.08 12.04
N HIS A 248 12.54 -56.61 11.47
CA HIS A 248 13.74 -55.83 11.12
C HIS A 248 14.24 -56.19 9.71
N GLN A 249 14.34 -55.14 8.89
CA GLN A 249 15.29 -54.83 7.81
C GLN A 249 15.86 -55.93 6.90
N LYS A 250 15.87 -55.62 5.59
CA LYS A 250 17.02 -55.61 4.67
C LYS A 250 16.47 -55.25 3.25
N TRP A 251 17.18 -54.65 2.30
CA TRP A 251 18.41 -55.14 1.65
C TRP A 251 19.02 -54.06 0.72
N ASN A 252 20.34 -54.14 0.56
CA ASN A 252 21.14 -53.66 -0.59
C ASN A 252 20.65 -54.24 -1.94
N HIS A 253 20.88 -53.54 -3.05
CA HIS A 253 21.68 -54.03 -4.21
C HIS A 253 21.77 -53.02 -5.38
N GLN A 254 22.67 -53.35 -6.31
CA GLN A 254 23.30 -52.55 -7.36
C GLN A 254 22.48 -52.38 -8.66
N LYS A 255 22.86 -51.33 -9.42
CA LYS A 255 22.88 -51.14 -10.90
C LYS A 255 21.62 -51.32 -11.78
N TRP A 256 21.36 -50.21 -12.53
CA TRP A 256 20.92 -50.07 -13.95
C TRP A 256 19.43 -50.36 -14.32
N ASN A 257 18.62 -49.33 -14.57
CA ASN A 257 18.30 -48.77 -15.91
C ASN A 257 17.05 -47.85 -15.92
N ASN A 258 17.09 -46.89 -16.85
CA ASN A 258 16.11 -45.87 -17.26
C ASN A 258 14.60 -46.09 -16.97
N SER A 259 13.93 -45.05 -16.47
CA SER A 259 12.85 -44.32 -17.19
C SER A 259 12.25 -43.19 -16.34
N ASP A 260 12.10 -42.04 -17.00
CA ASP A 260 11.07 -41.01 -16.82
C ASP A 260 10.94 -40.15 -15.53
N LYS A 261 11.47 -38.93 -15.67
CA LYS A 261 10.77 -37.63 -15.51
C LYS A 261 10.17 -37.23 -14.15
N ARG A 262 10.85 -36.22 -13.58
CA ARG A 262 10.39 -34.89 -13.12
C ARG A 262 10.49 -34.58 -11.62
N GLU A 263 11.50 -33.74 -11.36
CA GLU A 263 11.49 -32.49 -10.58
C GLU A 263 11.17 -32.54 -9.07
N GLY A 264 12.25 -32.51 -8.29
CA GLY A 264 12.25 -31.97 -6.94
C GLY A 264 13.66 -31.48 -6.58
N SER A 265 13.79 -30.19 -6.25
CA SER A 265 14.45 -29.72 -5.02
C SER A 265 14.71 -28.21 -5.06
N GLN A 266 14.22 -27.56 -4.00
CA GLN A 266 14.36 -26.15 -3.69
C GLN A 266 15.84 -25.77 -3.50
N SER A 267 16.25 -24.69 -4.16
CA SER A 267 17.54 -24.04 -4.03
C SER A 267 17.66 -23.24 -2.74
N LYS A 268 18.77 -23.45 -2.02
CA LYS A 268 19.27 -22.54 -0.98
C LYS A 268 19.89 -21.30 -1.65
N LYS A 269 19.59 -20.14 -1.06
CA LYS A 269 20.05 -18.76 -1.33
C LYS A 269 21.40 -18.62 -2.04
N LYS A 270 21.43 -17.88 -3.15
CA LYS A 270 22.65 -17.35 -3.79
C LYS A 270 23.00 -15.98 -3.18
N PHE A 271 24.26 -15.80 -2.79
CA PHE A 271 24.88 -14.52 -2.50
C PHE A 271 25.03 -13.70 -3.79
N GLU A 272 24.59 -12.45 -3.76
CA GLU A 272 24.55 -11.51 -4.89
C GLU A 272 25.73 -10.51 -4.85
N ASP A 273 26.98 -11.00 -4.81
CA ASP A 273 28.14 -10.11 -4.97
C ASP A 273 28.84 -10.34 -6.32
N VAL A 274 28.93 -9.25 -7.09
CA VAL A 274 29.57 -9.14 -8.41
C VAL A 274 31.08 -8.92 -8.23
N CYS A 275 31.93 -9.64 -8.97
CA CYS A 275 33.38 -9.49 -8.92
C CYS A 275 33.84 -8.17 -9.59
N TYR A 276 34.48 -7.28 -8.84
CA TYR A 276 34.97 -5.98 -9.34
C TYR A 276 36.07 -6.05 -10.40
N ARG A 277 36.63 -7.23 -10.65
CA ARG A 277 37.65 -7.41 -11.70
C ARG A 277 37.03 -7.80 -13.04
N CYS A 278 35.84 -8.42 -13.06
CA CYS A 278 35.25 -8.98 -14.29
C CYS A 278 33.73 -8.84 -14.42
N GLY A 279 33.05 -8.26 -13.43
CA GLY A 279 31.60 -8.03 -13.45
C GLY A 279 30.74 -9.28 -13.25
N MET A 280 31.29 -10.42 -12.82
CA MET A 280 30.55 -11.70 -12.68
C MET A 280 30.39 -12.12 -11.21
N ASN A 281 29.24 -12.70 -10.86
CA ASN A 281 28.93 -13.09 -9.48
C ASN A 281 29.59 -14.41 -9.06
N GLY A 282 29.66 -14.65 -7.75
CA GLY A 282 30.00 -15.97 -7.19
C GLY A 282 31.49 -16.20 -6.90
N HIS A 283 32.33 -15.17 -7.00
CA HIS A 283 33.72 -15.23 -6.56
C HIS A 283 34.26 -13.84 -6.19
N TRP A 284 35.27 -13.80 -5.32
CA TRP A 284 35.91 -12.55 -4.91
C TRP A 284 36.98 -12.11 -5.91
N SER A 285 37.19 -10.79 -6.06
CA SER A 285 38.20 -10.20 -6.94
C SER A 285 39.63 -10.72 -6.67
N ARG A 286 39.95 -11.04 -5.41
CA ARG A 286 41.25 -11.61 -5.01
C ARG A 286 41.44 -13.05 -5.50
N THR A 287 40.35 -13.78 -5.72
CA THR A 287 40.30 -15.15 -6.26
C THR A 287 39.87 -15.18 -7.73
N CYS A 288 39.77 -14.02 -8.37
CA CYS A 288 39.31 -13.90 -9.74
C CYS A 288 40.36 -14.42 -10.73
N ARG A 289 40.04 -15.52 -11.41
CA ARG A 289 40.87 -16.14 -12.45
C ARG A 289 40.57 -15.63 -13.86
N THR A 290 39.76 -14.57 -13.99
CA THR A 290 39.42 -14.02 -15.30
C THR A 290 40.69 -13.58 -16.05
N PRO A 291 40.85 -13.99 -17.33
CA PRO A 291 41.94 -13.55 -18.17
C PRO A 291 42.04 -12.03 -18.22
N LYS A 292 43.27 -11.50 -18.15
CA LYS A 292 43.54 -10.07 -17.97
C LYS A 292 42.84 -9.17 -19.02
N HIS A 293 42.82 -9.60 -20.29
CA HIS A 293 42.19 -8.84 -21.38
C HIS A 293 40.67 -8.64 -21.21
N LEU A 294 39.95 -9.55 -20.56
CA LEU A 294 38.50 -9.40 -20.30
C LEU A 294 38.22 -8.51 -19.08
N ALA A 295 39.08 -8.58 -18.07
CA ALA A 295 39.04 -7.68 -16.92
C ALA A 295 39.32 -6.23 -17.33
N ASP A 296 40.26 -6.04 -18.27
CA ASP A 296 40.63 -4.73 -18.79
C ASP A 296 39.50 -4.12 -19.66
N LEU A 297 38.78 -4.93 -20.46
CA LEU A 297 37.59 -4.49 -21.20
C LEU A 297 36.43 -4.05 -20.28
N TYR A 298 36.19 -4.79 -19.20
CA TYR A 298 35.18 -4.40 -18.19
C TYR A 298 35.58 -3.13 -17.45
N GLN A 299 36.85 -2.97 -17.10
CA GLN A 299 37.36 -1.74 -16.51
C GLN A 299 37.35 -0.56 -17.50
N ALA A 300 37.49 -0.81 -18.80
CA ALA A 300 37.38 0.22 -19.84
C ALA A 300 35.93 0.67 -20.05
N SER A 301 34.94 -0.24 -20.03
CA SER A 301 33.52 0.12 -20.19
C SER A 301 32.96 0.89 -18.99
N LEU A 302 33.50 0.67 -17.78
CA LEU A 302 33.22 1.51 -16.62
C LEU A 302 33.79 2.93 -16.78
N LYS A 303 34.94 3.08 -17.46
CA LYS A 303 35.57 4.38 -17.77
C LYS A 303 34.96 5.09 -18.98
N GLU A 304 34.35 4.36 -19.92
CA GLU A 304 33.59 4.96 -21.03
C GLU A 304 32.24 5.52 -20.58
N LYS A 305 31.57 4.88 -19.60
CA LYS A 305 30.39 5.48 -18.94
C LYS A 305 30.70 6.79 -18.20
N GLU A 306 31.97 7.05 -17.86
CA GLU A 306 32.45 8.31 -17.27
C GLU A 306 32.81 9.40 -18.30
N LYS A 307 32.73 9.13 -19.61
CA LYS A 307 32.83 10.15 -20.68
C LYS A 307 31.50 10.21 -21.42
N GLY A 308 30.57 11.03 -20.92
CA GLY A 308 29.19 11.11 -21.37
C GLY A 308 29.01 11.11 -22.89
N ILE A 309 28.24 10.14 -23.38
CA ILE A 309 27.54 10.19 -24.67
C ILE A 309 26.08 9.82 -24.37
N GLU A 310 25.25 10.86 -24.24
CA GLU A 310 23.80 10.76 -24.35
C GLU A 310 23.44 10.41 -25.80
N THR A 311 22.66 9.36 -26.02
CA THR A 311 21.73 9.34 -27.16
C THR A 311 20.39 8.74 -26.74
N ASN A 312 19.38 9.56 -26.94
CA ASN A 312 17.97 9.40 -26.63
C ASN A 312 17.34 8.13 -27.24
N PHE A 313 16.47 7.45 -26.49
CA PHE A 313 15.30 6.79 -27.09
C PHE A 313 14.12 6.78 -26.10
N ALA A 314 12.95 7.12 -26.64
CA ALA A 314 11.72 7.51 -25.98
C ALA A 314 10.99 6.40 -25.18
N GLU A 315 10.18 6.81 -24.20
CA GLU A 315 9.11 5.97 -23.63
C GLU A 315 8.03 5.67 -24.68
N PRO A 316 7.34 4.52 -24.56
CA PRO A 316 6.01 4.58 -23.95
C PRO A 316 5.68 3.42 -22.99
N SER A 317 4.79 3.74 -22.05
CA SER A 317 4.05 2.87 -21.13
C SER A 317 3.73 1.45 -21.64
N THR A 318 3.94 0.43 -20.79
CA THR A 318 2.94 -0.60 -20.41
C THR A 318 3.55 -1.63 -19.44
N HIS A 319 3.05 -1.62 -18.20
CA HIS A 319 2.73 -2.77 -17.35
C HIS A 319 3.54 -4.09 -17.53
N PHE A 320 4.48 -4.41 -16.62
CA PHE A 320 4.51 -5.71 -15.95
C PHE A 320 5.26 -5.68 -14.60
N LYS A 321 4.67 -6.38 -13.64
CA LYS A 321 5.05 -6.61 -12.22
C LYS A 321 6.43 -7.28 -12.14
N THR A 322 7.22 -7.15 -11.06
CA THR A 322 7.02 -7.87 -9.78
C THR A 322 8.01 -7.38 -8.71
N PHE A 323 7.47 -7.15 -7.50
CA PHE A 323 8.05 -7.17 -6.16
C PHE A 323 9.58 -7.18 -5.97
N ASP A 324 10.07 -6.29 -5.10
CA ASP A 324 10.56 -6.72 -3.80
C ASP A 324 10.26 -5.67 -2.72
N GLY A 325 9.89 -6.16 -1.54
CA GLY A 325 9.37 -5.38 -0.43
C GLY A 325 10.41 -4.44 0.15
N VAL A 326 10.14 -3.14 0.03
CA VAL A 326 10.67 -2.12 0.92
C VAL A 326 9.49 -1.51 1.64
N ASP A 327 9.55 -1.55 2.96
CA ASP A 327 8.63 -0.95 3.91
C ASP A 327 8.63 0.57 3.73
N ILE A 328 7.67 1.11 2.99
CA ILE A 328 7.48 2.56 2.80
C ILE A 328 6.50 3.06 3.87
N THR A 329 6.87 2.96 5.16
CA THR A 329 6.14 3.66 6.23
C THR A 329 7.03 4.11 7.40
N HIS A 330 8.33 4.34 7.21
CA HIS A 330 9.14 4.88 8.31
C HIS A 330 9.02 6.41 8.39
N LEU A 331 7.99 6.87 9.10
CA LEU A 331 7.85 8.26 9.54
C LEU A 331 8.57 8.40 10.89
N ASP A 332 9.69 9.12 10.90
CA ASP A 332 10.52 9.30 12.09
C ASP A 332 10.16 10.59 12.87
N VAL A 333 10.36 10.55 14.18
CA VAL A 333 10.02 11.58 15.17
C VAL A 333 10.84 12.87 15.00
N SER A 334 11.90 12.82 14.19
CA SER A 334 12.89 13.88 14.01
C SER A 334 12.40 15.13 13.25
N ASP A 335 11.20 15.11 12.65
CA ASP A 335 10.73 16.15 11.72
C ASP A 335 9.94 17.32 12.35
N PHE A 336 9.79 17.39 13.68
CA PHE A 336 8.91 18.38 14.34
C PHE A 336 9.58 19.33 15.33
N PHE A 337 10.71 19.94 14.96
CA PHE A 337 11.09 21.22 15.57
C PHE A 337 10.87 22.39 14.61
N LYS A 338 9.73 23.06 14.74
CA LYS A 338 9.61 24.50 14.51
C LYS A 338 8.71 25.11 15.60
N ASP A 339 9.22 26.17 16.20
CA ASP A 339 8.68 26.94 17.33
C ASP A 339 7.20 27.32 17.20
N PRO A 340 6.46 27.47 18.33
CA PRO A 340 5.03 27.77 18.36
C PRO A 340 4.68 29.25 18.17
N SER A 341 5.54 30.07 17.56
CA SER A 341 5.27 31.51 17.41
C SER A 341 5.54 32.02 15.99
N GLY A 342 4.52 31.97 15.15
CA GLY A 342 4.49 32.63 13.84
C GLY A 342 3.06 33.04 13.50
N ARG A 343 2.75 34.32 13.73
CA ARG A 343 1.49 35.00 13.37
C ARG A 343 1.02 34.62 11.96
N ILE A 344 -0.24 34.22 11.85
CA ILE A 344 -0.97 34.18 10.58
C ILE A 344 -1.50 35.60 10.34
N ASP A 345 -0.84 36.36 9.48
CA ASP A 345 -1.41 37.58 8.95
C ASP A 345 -2.30 37.21 7.75
N HIS A 346 -3.61 37.37 7.94
CA HIS A 346 -4.60 37.32 6.89
C HIS A 346 -4.45 38.54 5.98
N LEU A 347 -4.25 38.33 4.68
CA LEU A 347 -4.48 39.37 3.67
C LEU A 347 -5.57 38.93 2.71
N ILE A 348 -6.75 39.50 2.94
CA ILE A 348 -7.89 39.63 2.05
C ILE A 348 -7.48 40.54 0.88
N GLY A 349 -7.85 40.16 -0.34
CA GLY A 349 -7.73 40.99 -1.53
C GLY A 349 -9.01 40.87 -2.36
N ASP A 350 -9.96 41.76 -2.07
CA ASP A 350 -11.14 42.02 -2.89
C ASP A 350 -10.74 42.58 -4.26
N ALA A 351 -11.32 42.04 -5.32
CA ALA A 351 -11.35 42.67 -6.63
C ALA A 351 -12.80 42.70 -7.13
N SER A 352 -13.49 43.78 -6.77
CA SER A 352 -14.73 44.22 -7.41
C SER A 352 -14.44 44.68 -8.84
N VAL A 353 -15.09 44.03 -9.82
CA VAL A 353 -15.14 44.53 -11.20
C VAL A 353 -16.44 45.32 -11.37
N SER A 354 -16.31 46.64 -11.51
CA SER A 354 -17.36 47.56 -11.96
C SER A 354 -17.40 47.56 -13.49
N PHE A 355 -18.58 47.30 -14.07
CA PHE A 355 -18.89 47.68 -15.45
C PHE A 355 -19.58 49.06 -15.41
N ASN A 356 -19.00 50.01 -16.15
CA ASN A 356 -19.73 51.16 -16.71
C ASN A 356 -20.00 50.89 -18.18
#